data_AF-A0A3N5IAS4-F1
#
_entry.id   AF-A0A3N5IAS4-F1
#
_cell.length_a   1.000
_cell.length_b   1.000
_cell.length_c   1.000
_cell.angle_alpha   90.00
_cell.angle_beta   90.00
_cell.angle_gamma   90.00
#
_symmetry.space_group_name_H-M   'P 1'
#
loop_
_entity.id
_entity.type
_entity.pdbx_description
1 polymer ?
#
loop_
_entity_poly.entity_id
_entity_poly.type
_entity_poly.pdbx_seq_one_letter_code
_entity_poly.pdbx_strand_id
1 'polypeptide(L)'
;MNTVCDSQFPKRRTDETDEGIEVRPGMQIDRAPLKFQMDGCVKFAYPHGHDQVLLIALENRTAQRTLLQTVPDVAPDGAFLSFLPHQIYHSAQGFGVITHGDYEVVMVHHRPLHDPQPNHGMGNYLPYITPGKCPSTPRSGP
;
A
#
# COMPACT_ATOMS: atom_id res chain seq x y z
N MET A 1 17.57 -8.37 12.49
CA MET A 1 16.16 -7.95 12.67
C MET A 1 15.82 -7.06 11.48
N ASN A 2 15.08 -7.59 10.50
CA ASN A 2 14.80 -6.94 9.21
C ASN A 2 13.48 -6.17 9.28
N THR A 3 13.46 -5.04 9.98
CA THR A 3 12.31 -4.13 9.96
C THR A 3 12.77 -2.84 9.30
N VAL A 4 12.48 -2.67 8.01
CA VAL A 4 12.84 -1.47 7.23
C VAL A 4 11.57 -0.66 6.96
N CYS A 5 10.85 -0.33 8.04
CA CYS A 5 9.72 0.58 8.01
C CYS A 5 9.78 1.43 9.28
N ASP A 6 10.20 2.68 9.13
CA ASP A 6 10.07 3.68 10.18
C ASP A 6 8.60 4.13 10.17
N SER A 7 7.77 3.54 11.05
CA SER A 7 6.41 4.01 11.24
C SER A 7 6.48 5.37 11.94
N GLN A 8 6.21 6.45 11.21
CA GLN A 8 6.28 7.81 11.73
C GLN A 8 5.07 8.19 12.60
N PHE A 9 4.57 7.28 13.45
CA PHE A 9 3.51 7.59 14.42
C PHE A 9 3.77 8.87 15.27
N PRO A 10 5.00 9.26 15.65
CA PRO A 10 5.23 10.54 16.31
C PRO A 10 5.16 11.77 15.38
N LYS A 11 5.03 11.58 14.07
CA LYS A 11 4.86 12.63 13.05
C LYS A 11 3.52 12.49 12.31
N ARG A 12 2.51 11.96 13.00
CA ARG A 12 1.13 11.92 12.52
C ARG A 12 0.70 13.29 12.01
N ARG A 13 -0.15 13.29 10.99
CA ARG A 13 -0.74 14.53 10.52
C ARG A 13 -1.62 15.13 11.62
N THR A 14 -1.83 16.43 11.60
CA THR A 14 -2.69 17.10 12.60
C THR A 14 -4.15 16.66 12.53
N ASP A 15 -4.56 16.02 11.43
CA ASP A 15 -5.90 15.45 11.20
C ASP A 15 -5.95 13.93 11.41
N GLU A 16 -4.94 13.34 12.06
CA GLU A 16 -4.86 11.91 12.35
C GLU A 16 -5.01 11.66 13.86
N THR A 17 -5.95 10.78 14.23
CA THR A 17 -6.24 10.37 15.61
C THR A 17 -5.61 9.00 15.92
N ASP A 18 -5.80 8.49 17.13
CA ASP A 18 -5.44 7.09 17.45
C ASP A 18 -6.23 6.07 16.61
N GLU A 19 -7.43 6.46 16.14
CA GLU A 19 -8.29 5.67 15.26
C GLU A 19 -7.94 5.85 13.77
N GLY A 20 -6.98 6.73 13.43
CA GLY A 20 -6.60 7.06 12.05
C GLY A 20 -7.15 8.39 11.54
N ILE A 21 -7.21 8.54 10.21
CA ILE A 21 -7.63 9.75 9.50
C ILE A 21 -9.15 9.69 9.30
N GLU A 22 -9.88 10.77 9.62
CA GLU A 22 -11.32 10.82 9.34
C GLU A 22 -11.58 10.62 7.82
N VAL A 23 -12.41 9.63 7.48
CA VAL A 23 -12.82 9.38 6.10
C VAL A 23 -14.06 10.21 5.78
N ARG A 24 -13.89 11.17 4.86
CA ARG A 24 -14.98 12.02 4.40
C ARG A 24 -15.94 11.22 3.51
N PRO A 25 -17.25 11.56 3.50
CA PRO A 25 -18.20 11.02 2.55
C PRO A 25 -17.70 11.15 1.10
N GLY A 26 -17.82 10.07 0.32
CA GLY A 26 -17.30 9.96 -1.03
C GLY A 26 -15.93 9.29 -1.09
N MET A 27 -15.15 9.65 -2.11
CA MET A 27 -13.81 9.11 -2.34
C MET A 27 -12.76 10.07 -1.81
N GLN A 28 -11.86 9.56 -0.98
CA GLN A 28 -10.73 10.29 -0.43
C GLN A 28 -9.44 9.58 -0.81
N ILE A 29 -8.43 10.35 -1.23
CA ILE A 29 -7.11 9.82 -1.63
C ILE A 29 -6.06 10.43 -0.71
N ASP A 30 -5.39 9.57 0.03
CA ASP A 30 -4.27 9.93 0.89
C ASP A 30 -2.96 9.45 0.27
N ARG A 31 -1.93 10.30 0.37
CA ARG A 31 -0.61 10.05 -0.21
C ARG A 31 0.47 10.34 0.82
N ALA A 32 1.46 9.46 0.91
CA ALA A 32 2.60 9.65 1.79
C ALA A 32 3.90 9.22 1.09
N PRO A 33 4.99 10.03 1.17
CA PRO A 33 6.27 9.63 0.63
C PRO A 33 6.84 8.43 1.41
N LEU A 34 7.43 7.48 0.70
CA LEU A 34 8.13 6.33 1.27
C LEU A 34 9.60 6.38 0.85
N LYS A 35 10.50 6.20 1.81
CA LYS A 35 11.95 6.11 1.54
C LYS A 35 12.49 4.79 2.03
N PHE A 36 13.09 4.05 1.11
CA PHE A 36 13.80 2.82 1.42
C PHE A 36 15.22 3.16 1.89
N GLN A 37 15.64 2.55 2.99
CA GLN A 37 16.98 2.75 3.56
C GLN A 37 18.04 1.81 2.97
N MET A 38 17.62 0.90 2.08
CA MET A 38 18.50 -0.03 1.40
C MET A 38 17.96 -0.40 0.02
N ASP A 39 18.88 -0.69 -0.90
CA ASP A 39 18.55 -1.33 -2.17
C ASP A 39 18.20 -2.80 -1.92
N GLY A 40 17.17 -3.30 -2.60
CA GLY A 40 16.75 -4.67 -2.37
C GLY A 40 15.60 -5.14 -3.22
N CYS A 41 15.13 -6.34 -2.89
CA CYS A 41 13.95 -6.95 -3.48
C CYS A 41 12.81 -7.03 -2.46
N VAL A 42 11.63 -6.55 -2.84
CA VAL A 42 10.40 -6.72 -2.07
C VAL A 42 9.60 -7.86 -2.68
N LYS A 43 9.43 -8.95 -1.94
CA LYS A 43 8.62 -10.11 -2.34
C LYS A 43 7.31 -10.23 -1.57
N PHE A 44 7.29 -9.66 -0.39
CA PHE A 44 6.14 -9.68 0.49
C PHE A 44 5.94 -8.28 1.05
N ALA A 45 4.70 -7.83 1.07
CA ALA A 45 4.30 -6.63 1.77
C ALA A 45 2.98 -6.90 2.47
N TYR A 46 2.84 -6.33 3.66
CA TYR A 46 1.62 -6.38 4.44
C TYR A 46 1.00 -4.97 4.48
N PRO A 47 0.31 -4.56 3.39
CA PRO A 47 -0.55 -3.37 3.41
C PRO A 47 -1.75 -3.64 4.30
N HIS A 48 -1.74 -3.07 5.49
CA HIS A 48 -2.80 -3.24 6.46
C HIS A 48 -3.70 -2.01 6.46
N GLY A 49 -4.87 -2.14 5.83
CA GLY A 49 -5.92 -1.13 5.87
C GLY A 49 -7.06 -1.57 6.78
N HIS A 50 -7.56 -0.67 7.61
CA HIS A 50 -8.84 -0.82 8.29
C HIS A 50 -9.82 0.24 7.81
N ASP A 51 -11.11 -0.04 7.98
CA ASP A 51 -12.19 0.94 7.88
C ASP A 51 -12.19 1.75 6.57
N GLN A 52 -12.91 1.24 5.57
CA GLN A 52 -13.21 1.93 4.31
C GLN A 52 -12.01 2.14 3.37
N VAL A 53 -10.84 1.55 3.65
CA VAL A 53 -9.70 1.49 2.71
C VAL A 53 -10.04 0.55 1.54
N LEU A 54 -10.26 1.14 0.35
CA LEU A 54 -10.49 0.41 -0.90
C LEU A 54 -9.20 -0.17 -1.49
N LEU A 55 -8.14 0.63 -1.45
CA LEU A 55 -6.93 0.39 -2.22
C LEU A 55 -5.73 0.95 -1.47
N ILE A 56 -4.66 0.18 -1.48
CA ILE A 56 -3.32 0.59 -1.09
C ILE A 56 -2.40 0.28 -2.27
N ALA A 57 -1.68 1.29 -2.75
CA ALA A 57 -0.70 1.16 -3.80
C ALA A 57 0.67 1.70 -3.38
N LEU A 58 1.71 1.08 -3.92
CA LEU A 58 3.07 1.61 -3.86
C LEU A 58 3.49 2.07 -5.25
N GLU A 59 3.62 3.38 -5.40
CA GLU A 59 4.05 4.03 -6.62
C GLU A 59 5.57 4.24 -6.61
N ASN A 60 6.23 3.93 -7.73
CA ASN A 60 7.58 4.37 -8.02
C ASN A 60 7.49 5.58 -8.95
N ARG A 61 7.61 6.76 -8.36
CA ARG A 61 7.50 8.06 -9.04
C ARG A 61 8.67 8.29 -9.98
N THR A 62 9.87 7.81 -9.62
CA THR A 62 11.07 7.89 -10.48
C THR A 62 10.89 7.12 -11.78
N ALA A 63 10.32 5.90 -11.71
CA ALA A 63 10.13 5.03 -12.86
C ALA A 63 8.72 5.08 -13.47
N GLN A 64 7.85 5.99 -12.98
CA GLN A 64 6.46 6.18 -13.40
C GLN A 64 5.66 4.87 -13.50
N ARG A 65 5.72 4.04 -12.45
CA ARG A 65 5.00 2.76 -12.40
C ARG A 65 4.48 2.43 -11.01
N THR A 66 3.31 1.80 -10.97
CA THR A 66 2.78 1.13 -9.78
C THR A 66 3.54 -0.19 -9.57
N LEU A 67 4.16 -0.36 -8.41
CA LEU A 67 4.89 -1.58 -8.04
C LEU A 67 3.98 -2.63 -7.40
N LEU A 68 2.97 -2.15 -6.68
CA LEU A 68 2.04 -2.96 -5.92
C LEU A 68 0.71 -2.23 -5.84
N GLN A 69 -0.36 -3.00 -5.91
CA GLN A 69 -1.71 -2.54 -5.66
C GLN A 69 -2.43 -3.67 -4.93
N THR A 70 -3.16 -3.34 -3.89
CA THR A 70 -4.13 -4.24 -3.30
C THR A 70 -5.43 -4.12 -4.08
N VAL A 71 -6.05 -5.26 -4.38
CA VAL A 71 -7.36 -5.30 -5.02
C VAL A 71 -8.38 -5.81 -3.99
N PRO A 72 -9.58 -5.22 -3.93
CA PRO A 72 -10.68 -5.81 -3.17
C PRO A 72 -11.07 -7.17 -3.75
N ASP A 73 -11.85 -7.93 -3.00
CA ASP A 73 -12.43 -9.17 -3.52
C ASP A 73 -13.49 -8.81 -4.58
N VAL A 74 -13.32 -9.33 -5.79
CA VAL A 74 -14.17 -9.04 -6.94
C VAL A 74 -14.54 -10.34 -7.66
N ALA A 75 -15.77 -10.38 -8.15
CA ALA A 75 -16.25 -11.48 -8.99
C ALA A 75 -15.52 -11.49 -10.36
N PRO A 76 -15.61 -12.59 -11.14
CA PRO A 76 -14.95 -12.70 -12.44
C PRO A 76 -15.35 -11.63 -13.47
N ASP A 77 -16.50 -10.99 -13.28
CA ASP A 77 -17.00 -9.89 -14.10
C ASP A 77 -16.54 -8.50 -13.61
N GLY A 78 -15.76 -8.45 -12.52
CA GLY A 78 -15.27 -7.22 -11.90
C GLY A 78 -16.23 -6.61 -10.89
N ALA A 79 -17.36 -7.24 -10.57
CA ALA A 79 -18.26 -6.75 -9.53
C ALA A 79 -17.62 -6.84 -8.15
N PHE A 80 -17.72 -5.75 -7.38
CA PHE A 80 -17.24 -5.69 -5.99
C PHE A 80 -17.98 -6.69 -5.10
N LEU A 81 -17.24 -7.51 -4.34
CA LEU A 81 -17.79 -8.46 -3.38
C LEU A 81 -17.58 -7.99 -1.95
N SER A 82 -16.33 -7.83 -1.53
CA SER A 82 -15.99 -7.46 -0.16
C SER A 82 -14.57 -6.89 -0.04
N PHE A 83 -14.28 -6.29 1.11
CA PHE A 83 -12.91 -6.02 1.50
C PHE A 83 -12.32 -7.27 2.15
N LEU A 84 -11.13 -7.67 1.70
CA LEU A 84 -10.38 -8.72 2.39
C LEU A 84 -10.01 -8.23 3.80
N PRO A 85 -10.14 -9.08 4.84
CA PRO A 85 -9.72 -8.73 6.20
C PRO A 85 -8.26 -8.30 6.29
N HIS A 86 -7.42 -8.87 5.43
CA HIS A 86 -6.02 -8.51 5.26
C HIS A 86 -5.72 -8.39 3.77
N GLN A 87 -5.17 -7.26 3.36
CA GLN A 87 -4.65 -7.08 2.02
C GLN A 87 -3.17 -7.46 2.07
N ILE A 88 -2.79 -8.57 1.43
CA ILE A 88 -1.41 -9.06 1.45
C ILE A 88 -0.90 -9.11 0.03
N TYR A 89 0.27 -8.50 -0.20
CA TYR A 89 0.99 -8.74 -1.43
C TYR A 89 2.04 -9.82 -1.21
N HIS A 90 2.02 -10.80 -2.11
CA HIS A 90 3.04 -11.83 -2.18
C HIS A 90 3.36 -12.15 -3.64
N SER A 91 4.63 -12.11 -3.99
CA SER A 91 5.12 -12.41 -5.34
C SER A 91 6.42 -13.20 -5.28
N ALA A 92 6.50 -14.29 -6.05
CA ALA A 92 7.70 -15.10 -6.14
C ALA A 92 8.87 -14.32 -6.77
N GLN A 93 8.55 -13.47 -7.75
CA GLN A 93 9.49 -12.57 -8.43
C GLN A 93 9.78 -11.32 -7.59
N GLY A 94 8.74 -10.71 -7.01
CA GLY A 94 8.87 -9.43 -6.31
C GLY A 94 9.17 -8.24 -7.22
N PHE A 95 9.53 -7.11 -6.63
CA PHE A 95 9.99 -5.92 -7.34
C PHE A 95 11.21 -5.27 -6.67
N GLY A 96 12.08 -4.71 -7.48
CA GLY A 96 13.30 -4.04 -7.00
C GLY A 96 13.01 -2.63 -6.49
N VAL A 97 13.66 -2.27 -5.38
CA VAL A 97 13.68 -0.92 -4.81
C VAL A 97 15.12 -0.45 -4.65
N ILE A 98 15.33 0.86 -4.76
CA ILE A 98 16.62 1.52 -4.60
C ILE A 98 16.47 2.71 -3.67
N THR A 99 17.50 2.98 -2.88
CA THR A 99 17.57 4.08 -1.90
C THR A 99 17.33 5.46 -2.50
N HIS A 100 17.80 5.69 -3.73
CA HIS A 100 17.65 6.97 -4.43
C HIS A 100 16.31 7.11 -5.17
N GLY A 101 15.44 6.10 -5.11
CA GLY A 101 14.14 6.16 -5.73
C GLY A 101 13.18 7.07 -4.98
N ASP A 102 12.22 7.61 -5.74
CA ASP A 102 11.10 8.35 -5.19
C ASP A 102 9.86 7.47 -5.20
N TYR A 103 9.38 7.17 -3.99
CA TYR A 103 8.26 6.26 -3.79
C TYR A 103 7.16 6.96 -3.00
N GLU A 104 5.94 6.56 -3.29
CA GLU A 104 4.76 7.11 -2.64
C GLU A 104 3.80 5.95 -2.34
N VAL A 105 3.32 5.89 -1.10
CA VAL A 105 2.18 5.05 -0.76
C VAL A 105 0.92 5.86 -1.03
N VAL A 106 -0.01 5.26 -1.75
CA VAL A 106 -1.31 5.84 -2.07
C VAL A 106 -2.38 4.97 -1.41
N MET A 107 -3.29 5.59 -0.68
CA MET A 107 -4.44 4.94 -0.08
C MET A 107 -5.71 5.60 -0.58
N VAL A 108 -6.67 4.79 -0.99
CA VAL A 108 -7.99 5.29 -1.39
C VAL A 108 -9.00 4.80 -0.36
N HIS A 109 -9.64 5.76 0.29
CA HIS A 109 -10.74 5.52 1.20
C HIS A 109 -12.07 5.82 0.51
N HIS A 110 -13.11 5.07 0.85
CA HIS A 110 -14.45 5.35 0.37
C HIS A 110 -15.50 5.16 1.45
N ARG A 111 -16.17 6.26 1.76
CA ARG A 111 -17.34 6.28 2.63
C ARG A 111 -18.60 6.54 1.81
N PRO A 112 -19.67 5.73 1.92
CA PRO A 112 -20.93 6.02 1.25
C PRO A 112 -21.45 7.43 1.60
N LEU A 113 -21.97 8.17 0.61
CA LEU A 113 -22.41 9.56 0.78
C LEU A 113 -23.51 9.74 1.85
N HIS A 114 -24.32 8.71 2.04
CA HIS A 114 -25.46 8.74 2.97
C HIS A 114 -25.16 8.08 4.31
N ASP A 115 -23.93 7.60 4.54
CA ASP A 115 -23.55 7.00 5.81
C ASP A 115 -23.36 8.10 6.87
N PRO A 116 -24.23 8.19 7.89
CA PRO A 116 -24.15 9.26 8.88
C PRO A 116 -23.02 9.06 9.89
N GLN A 117 -22.43 7.86 9.98
CA GLN A 117 -21.44 7.54 11.02
C GLN A 117 -20.05 8.04 10.61
N PRO A 118 -19.42 8.93 11.40
CA PRO A 118 -18.00 9.24 11.24
C PRO A 118 -17.20 7.94 11.34
N ASN A 119 -16.23 7.77 10.46
CA ASN A 119 -15.32 6.65 10.51
C ASN A 119 -13.90 7.13 10.24
N HIS A 120 -12.93 6.39 10.75
CA HIS A 120 -11.51 6.71 10.60
C HIS A 120 -10.84 5.59 9.84
N GLY A 121 -10.11 5.94 8.79
CA GLY A 121 -9.34 5.01 7.98
C GLY A 121 -7.93 4.96 8.51
N MET A 122 -7.43 3.75 8.75
CA MET A 122 -6.02 3.51 9.04
C MET A 122 -5.41 2.72 7.89
N GLY A 123 -4.21 3.12 7.49
CA GLY A 123 -3.40 2.33 6.59
C GLY A 123 -1.96 2.28 7.08
N ASN A 124 -1.48 1.07 7.33
CA ASN A 124 -0.07 0.79 7.58
C ASN A 124 0.48 0.01 6.41
N TYR A 125 1.75 0.25 6.08
CA TYR A 125 2.40 -0.40 4.95
C TYR A 125 3.74 -0.97 5.40
N LEU A 126 3.84 -2.30 5.43
CA LEU A 126 5.04 -3.02 5.86
C LEU A 126 5.65 -3.85 4.71
N PRO A 127 6.56 -3.29 3.91
CA PRO A 127 7.38 -4.03 2.95
C PRO A 127 8.49 -4.84 3.63
N TYR A 128 8.63 -6.09 3.22
CA TYR A 128 9.71 -6.97 3.63
C TYR A 128 10.76 -7.03 2.52
N ILE A 129 11.93 -6.47 2.82
CA ILE A 129 13.03 -6.30 1.86
C ILE A 129 14.11 -7.33 2.13
N THR A 130 14.55 -8.01 1.08
CA THR A 130 15.78 -8.82 1.11
C THR A 130 16.90 -8.08 0.39
N PRO A 131 18.15 -8.08 0.92
CA PRO A 131 19.29 -7.53 0.22
C PRO A 131 19.48 -8.16 -1.17
N GLY A 132 19.93 -7.36 -2.14
CA GLY A 132 20.24 -7.82 -3.49
C GLY A 132 19.10 -7.66 -4.49
N LYS A 133 19.32 -8.17 -5.72
CA LYS A 133 18.37 -8.02 -6.83
C LYS A 133 17.23 -9.04 -6.74
N CYS A 134 16.05 -8.65 -7.22
CA CYS A 134 14.98 -9.62 -7.44
C CYS A 134 15.39 -10.68 -8.47
N PRO A 135 14.87 -11.92 -8.36
CA PRO A 135 15.06 -12.92 -9.39
C PRO A 135 14.64 -12.38 -10.75
N SER A 136 15.55 -12.41 -11.73
CA SER A 136 15.17 -12.25 -13.12
C SER A 136 14.49 -13.55 -13.56
N THR A 137 13.21 -13.51 -13.92
CA THR A 137 12.64 -14.60 -14.70
C THR A 137 13.49 -14.76 -15.96
N PRO A 138 14.01 -15.97 -16.26
CA PRO A 138 14.55 -16.23 -17.59
C PRO A 138 13.43 -15.87 -18.56
N ARG A 139 13.69 -14.98 -19.53
CA ARG A 139 12.82 -14.90 -20.71
C ARG A 139 12.83 -16.31 -21.29
N SER A 140 11.76 -17.07 -21.10
CA SER A 140 11.39 -18.08 -22.07
C SER A 140 11.16 -17.29 -23.36
N GLY A 141 12.19 -17.33 -24.22
CA GLY A 141 12.14 -16.83 -25.59
C GLY A 141 11.05 -17.55 -26.39
N PRO A 142 10.76 -17.03 -27.59
CA PRO A 142 9.49 -17.19 -28.31
C PRO A 142 9.07 -18.65 -28.53
#